data_AF-A0A8B6EZ24-F1
#
_entry.id   AF-A0A8B6EZ24-F1
#
_cell.length_a   1.000
_cell.length_b   1.000
_cell.length_c   1.000
_cell.angle_alpha   90.00
_cell.angle_beta   90.00
_cell.angle_gamma   90.00
#
_symmetry.space_group_name_H-M   'P 1'
#
loop_
_entity.id
_entity.type
_entity.pdbx_description
1 polymer ?
#
loop_
_entity_poly.entity_id
_entity_poly.type
_entity_poly.pdbx_seq_one_letter_code
_entity_poly.pdbx_strand_id
1 'polypeptide(L)'
;MASASGSYCGVCEAQDVVKAAAFWCPECNEGICTSCEKHHRASRASINQYCPEHDKKYQLYCSQHEQLCCPLCITTNHKKCDLLAIDEIVKTSRNSALFEIMEQNLKEMKNNIDRIVEDRRQNLEIIKQQRQGFQTDIKEMRAKINIHLDKLEQEIQQDLQAAEQKVMSQINRFVQNVSDHEKTIDELQNNIAATKRFATDLQTFFGGKMFEAKIQEEEKFMTSLIEDSGLQQIHLQCKLDNKMSDILSMTKIGEISVTTKPSTISMTTDREKQAQKRIPTISKTINDINLTLLKQIEISKGENRIGITACTIMPSDVTCIDENTVAVTHNAEPYQIEIINIVNKKIVNQIKTSNQCYGITNENERLIYYEVGSGIQIADVKSESTATTVVKVDGEHNWN
;
A
#
# COMPACT_ATOMS: atom_id res chain seq x y z
N MET A 1 49.35 -11.89 3.17
CA MET A 1 49.90 -10.92 4.15
C MET A 1 50.58 -9.83 3.36
N ALA A 2 49.89 -8.71 3.14
CA ALA A 2 50.45 -7.53 2.48
C ALA A 2 50.80 -6.52 3.59
N SER A 3 52.09 -6.26 3.76
CA SER A 3 52.65 -5.39 4.78
C SER A 3 52.16 -3.96 4.58
N ALA A 4 51.65 -3.33 5.64
CA ALA A 4 51.12 -1.98 5.64
C ALA A 4 52.22 -0.93 5.41
N SER A 5 52.53 -0.63 4.15
CA SER A 5 53.39 0.49 3.74
C SER A 5 52.59 1.79 3.64
N GLY A 6 51.88 2.15 4.72
CA GLY A 6 51.04 3.36 4.78
C GLY A 6 51.23 4.20 6.05
N SER A 7 52.12 3.79 6.95
CA SER A 7 52.27 4.44 8.27
C SER A 7 53.20 5.66 8.24
N TYR A 8 54.09 5.75 7.26
CA TYR A 8 55.13 6.77 7.20
C TYR A 8 55.06 7.58 5.91
N CYS A 9 55.59 8.79 5.98
CA CYS A 9 55.67 9.71 4.87
C CYS A 9 56.75 9.24 3.88
N GLY A 10 56.36 8.79 2.69
CA GLY A 10 57.27 8.27 1.66
C GLY A 10 58.37 9.27 1.28
N VAL A 11 58.02 10.57 1.18
CA VAL A 11 58.96 11.66 0.90
C VAL A 11 60.03 11.82 1.99
N CYS A 12 59.64 11.70 3.27
CA CYS A 12 60.60 11.79 4.36
C CYS A 12 61.44 10.52 4.48
N GLU A 13 60.83 9.36 4.25
CA GLU A 13 61.50 8.07 4.28
C GLU A 13 62.60 7.99 3.22
N ALA A 14 62.36 8.54 2.01
CA ALA A 14 63.37 8.68 0.96
C ALA A 14 64.55 9.61 1.32
N GLN A 15 64.42 10.41 2.39
CA GLN A 15 65.46 11.28 2.93
C GLN A 15 66.04 10.76 4.25
N ASP A 16 65.83 9.47 4.56
CA ASP A 16 66.21 8.83 5.83
C ASP A 16 65.59 9.49 7.08
N VAL A 17 64.46 10.18 6.90
CA VAL A 17 63.71 10.82 7.97
C VAL A 17 62.40 10.08 8.20
N VAL A 18 62.25 9.46 9.37
CA VAL A 18 60.99 8.76 9.72
C VAL A 18 59.98 9.75 10.28
N LYS A 19 58.92 10.04 9.52
CA LYS A 19 57.76 10.83 9.96
C LYS A 19 56.47 10.10 9.62
N ALA A 20 55.50 10.12 10.52
CA ALA A 20 54.20 9.51 10.27
C ALA A 20 53.46 10.22 9.13
N ALA A 21 52.78 9.44 8.29
CA ALA A 21 51.88 10.00 7.28
C ALA A 21 50.62 10.54 7.98
N ALA A 22 50.23 11.76 7.61
CA ALA A 22 48.98 12.39 8.06
C ALA A 22 47.92 12.40 6.95
N PHE A 23 48.35 12.28 5.69
CA PHE A 23 47.49 12.32 4.50
C PHE A 23 47.94 11.27 3.49
N TRP A 24 47.02 10.82 2.64
CA TRP A 24 47.30 9.91 1.52
C TRP A 24 47.14 10.65 0.19
N CYS A 25 48.13 10.56 -0.70
CA CYS A 25 48.03 11.11 -2.05
C CYS A 25 47.62 10.00 -3.04
N PRO A 26 46.40 10.01 -3.60
CA PRO A 26 45.96 8.97 -4.51
C PRO A 26 46.66 8.99 -5.88
N GLU A 27 47.23 10.12 -6.30
CA GLU A 27 47.95 10.24 -7.58
C GLU A 27 49.39 9.75 -7.48
N CYS A 28 50.06 9.96 -6.34
CA CYS A 28 51.41 9.47 -6.10
C CYS A 28 51.42 8.09 -5.41
N ASN A 29 50.27 7.63 -4.92
CA ASN A 29 50.10 6.38 -4.19
C ASN A 29 51.04 6.25 -2.97
N GLU A 30 51.23 7.36 -2.25
CA GLU A 30 52.15 7.45 -1.09
C GLU A 30 51.52 8.22 0.08
N GLY A 31 51.92 7.85 1.30
CA GLY A 31 51.59 8.57 2.53
C GLY A 31 52.46 9.81 2.69
N ILE A 32 51.90 10.92 3.19
CA ILE A 32 52.58 12.21 3.29
C ILE A 32 52.34 12.85 4.67
N CYS A 33 53.37 13.38 5.34
CA CYS A 33 53.24 14.11 6.60
C CYS A 33 52.75 15.57 6.37
N THR A 34 52.26 16.24 7.41
CA THR A 34 51.71 17.61 7.33
C THR A 34 52.68 18.66 6.77
N SER A 35 53.99 18.46 6.96
CA SER A 35 55.02 19.35 6.38
C SER A 35 55.17 19.14 4.88
N CYS A 36 55.26 17.88 4.46
CA CYS A 36 55.36 17.53 3.05
C CYS A 36 54.05 17.79 2.32
N GLU A 37 52.89 17.74 2.98
CA GLU A 37 51.59 18.12 2.41
C GLU A 37 51.60 19.58 1.95
N LYS A 38 52.11 20.52 2.77
CA LYS A 38 52.20 21.94 2.40
C LYS A 38 53.08 22.17 1.17
N HIS A 39 54.22 21.47 1.09
CA HIS A 39 55.11 21.56 -0.08
C HIS A 39 54.54 20.82 -1.28
N HIS A 40 53.93 19.66 -1.09
CA HIS A 40 53.26 18.89 -2.14
C HIS A 40 52.09 19.68 -2.75
N ARG A 41 51.32 20.38 -1.92
CA ARG A 41 50.24 21.29 -2.36
C ARG A 41 50.77 22.53 -3.07
N ALA A 42 51.91 23.07 -2.63
CA ALA A 42 52.58 24.20 -3.28
C ALA A 42 53.26 23.80 -4.61
N SER A 43 53.90 22.64 -4.69
CA SER A 43 54.50 22.07 -5.90
C SER A 43 53.45 21.64 -6.93
N ARG A 44 52.25 21.24 -6.49
CA ARG A 44 51.09 21.06 -7.38
C ARG A 44 50.59 22.35 -8.00
N ALA A 45 50.82 23.50 -7.36
CA ALA A 45 50.47 24.81 -7.93
C ALA A 45 51.44 25.25 -9.04
N SER A 46 52.61 24.60 -9.19
CA SER A 46 53.53 24.82 -10.30
C SER A 46 53.38 23.71 -11.34
N ILE A 47 52.53 23.93 -12.35
CA ILE A 47 52.69 23.22 -13.62
C ILE A 47 54.14 23.48 -14.06
N ASN A 48 54.94 22.42 -14.20
CA ASN A 48 56.30 22.57 -14.71
C ASN A 48 56.19 23.22 -16.09
N GLN A 49 56.66 24.45 -16.22
CA GLN A 49 56.51 25.20 -17.47
C GLN A 49 57.41 24.64 -18.57
N TYR A 50 58.27 23.67 -18.26
CA TYR A 50 59.29 23.12 -19.14
C TYR A 50 59.05 21.63 -19.39
N CYS A 51 59.32 21.21 -20.62
CA CYS A 51 59.28 19.83 -21.06
C CYS A 51 60.42 19.04 -20.39
N PRO A 52 60.13 17.93 -19.69
CA PRO A 52 61.14 17.16 -18.96
C PRO A 52 62.15 16.47 -19.89
N GLU A 53 61.76 16.14 -21.12
CA GLU A 53 62.64 15.47 -22.09
C GLU A 53 63.61 16.42 -22.79
N HIS A 54 63.22 17.68 -22.94
CA HIS A 54 63.93 18.63 -23.81
C HIS A 54 64.36 19.92 -23.09
N ASP A 55 63.97 20.09 -21.83
CA ASP A 55 64.21 21.28 -20.99
C ASP A 55 63.83 22.60 -21.68
N LYS A 56 62.76 22.57 -22.49
CA LYS A 56 62.21 23.73 -23.21
C LYS A 56 60.83 24.06 -22.72
N LYS A 57 60.52 25.35 -22.67
CA LYS A 57 59.20 25.82 -22.23
C LYS A 57 58.09 25.23 -23.10
N TYR A 58 57.01 24.78 -22.47
CA TYR A 58 55.79 24.40 -23.16
C TYR A 58 55.22 25.62 -23.90
N GLN A 59 54.92 25.44 -25.18
CA GLN A 59 54.34 26.48 -26.04
C GLN A 59 53.14 25.97 -26.83
N LEU A 60 52.98 24.65 -26.93
CA LEU A 60 51.98 23.99 -27.75
C LEU A 60 51.20 22.95 -26.93
N TYR A 61 50.00 22.61 -27.37
CA TYR A 61 49.17 21.54 -26.82
C TYR A 61 48.77 20.61 -27.95
N CYS A 62 48.96 19.30 -27.75
CA CYS A 62 48.53 18.29 -28.69
C CYS A 62 47.11 17.84 -28.37
N SER A 63 46.17 18.09 -29.29
CA SER A 63 44.76 17.70 -29.12
C SER A 63 44.55 16.19 -29.16
N GLN A 64 45.38 15.47 -29.92
CA GLN A 64 45.27 14.01 -30.08
C GLN A 64 45.78 13.21 -28.87
N HIS A 65 46.76 13.78 -28.15
CA HIS A 65 47.40 13.13 -27.00
C HIS A 65 47.09 13.83 -25.67
N GLU A 66 46.26 14.88 -25.73
CA GLU A 66 45.84 15.70 -24.58
C GLU A 66 46.99 16.15 -23.67
N GLN A 67 48.11 16.58 -24.25
CA GLN A 67 49.33 16.91 -23.51
C GLN A 67 50.03 18.19 -23.99
N LEU A 68 50.76 18.83 -23.06
CA LEU A 68 51.60 19.99 -23.36
C LEU A 68 52.87 19.56 -24.13
N CYS A 69 53.27 20.36 -25.10
CA CYS A 69 54.41 20.10 -25.98
C CYS A 69 55.33 21.32 -26.06
N CYS A 70 56.64 21.08 -26.04
CA CYS A 70 57.63 22.09 -26.40
C CYS A 70 57.89 22.05 -27.93
N PRO A 71 58.58 23.06 -28.51
CA PRO A 71 58.87 23.08 -29.94
C PRO A 71 59.64 21.85 -30.47
N LEU A 72 60.45 21.20 -29.62
CA LEU A 72 61.21 20.00 -30.00
C LEU A 72 60.32 18.74 -30.06
N CYS A 73 59.29 18.66 -29.22
CA CYS A 73 58.32 17.54 -29.22
C CYS A 73 57.58 17.40 -30.56
N ILE A 74 57.37 18.51 -31.29
CA ILE A 74 56.81 18.50 -32.66
C ILE A 74 57.68 17.63 -33.58
N THR A 75 58.98 17.80 -33.47
CA THR A 75 59.95 17.19 -34.40
C THR A 75 60.26 15.74 -34.05
N THR A 76 60.01 15.32 -32.81
CA THR A 76 60.28 13.96 -32.36
C THR A 76 59.01 13.10 -32.43
N ASN A 77 58.03 13.41 -31.59
CA ASN A 77 56.92 12.50 -31.29
C ASN A 77 55.57 12.99 -31.84
N HIS A 78 55.46 14.28 -32.20
CA HIS A 78 54.20 14.91 -32.61
C HIS A 78 54.18 15.42 -34.06
N LYS A 79 55.06 14.89 -34.93
CA LYS A 79 55.21 15.35 -36.33
C LYS A 79 53.93 15.32 -37.16
N LYS A 80 53.00 14.42 -36.83
CA LYS A 80 51.72 14.22 -37.52
C LYS A 80 50.51 14.63 -36.68
N CYS A 81 50.76 15.22 -35.52
CA CYS A 81 49.72 15.59 -34.60
C CYS A 81 49.22 16.99 -34.85
N ASP A 82 47.94 17.20 -34.57
CA ASP A 82 47.37 18.54 -34.53
C ASP A 82 47.79 19.22 -33.21
N LEU A 83 48.42 20.39 -33.35
CA LEU A 83 49.06 21.13 -32.26
C LEU A 83 48.53 22.56 -32.25
N LEU A 84 48.08 23.01 -31.08
CA LEU A 84 47.53 24.34 -30.86
C LEU A 84 48.47 25.14 -29.97
N ALA A 85 48.59 26.46 -30.20
CA ALA A 85 49.37 27.32 -29.34
C ALA A 85 48.72 27.44 -27.95
N ILE A 86 49.50 27.22 -26.89
CA ILE A 86 48.99 27.31 -25.50
C ILE A 86 48.44 28.71 -25.23
N ASP A 87 49.09 29.76 -25.73
CA ASP A 87 48.62 31.14 -25.52
C ASP A 87 47.23 31.40 -26.13
N GLU A 88 46.87 30.71 -27.22
CA GLU A 88 45.55 30.78 -27.84
C GLU A 88 44.52 29.96 -27.05
N ILE A 89 44.92 28.79 -26.55
CA ILE A 89 44.09 27.92 -25.69
C ILE A 89 43.83 28.56 -24.34
N VAL A 90 44.81 29.21 -23.71
CA VAL A 90 44.67 29.82 -22.39
C VAL A 90 43.81 31.07 -22.45
N LYS A 91 43.91 31.86 -23.53
CA LYS A 91 43.01 33.01 -23.78
C LYS A 91 41.56 32.57 -23.97
N THR A 92 41.34 31.43 -24.63
CA THR A 92 39.99 30.87 -24.82
C THR A 92 39.49 30.12 -23.60
N SER A 93 40.35 29.44 -22.83
CA SER A 93 39.94 28.60 -21.69
C SER A 93 39.56 29.41 -20.45
N ARG A 94 40.29 30.47 -20.09
CA ARG A 94 39.97 31.33 -18.94
C ARG A 94 38.62 32.06 -19.08
N ASN A 95 38.18 32.30 -20.32
CA ASN A 95 36.91 32.94 -20.64
C ASN A 95 35.92 31.98 -21.29
N SER A 96 36.19 30.66 -21.26
CA SER A 96 35.32 29.70 -21.90
C SER A 96 34.06 29.50 -21.06
N ALA A 97 32.91 29.59 -21.72
CA ALA A 97 31.62 29.16 -21.16
C ALA A 97 31.64 27.68 -20.69
N LEU A 98 32.68 26.91 -21.01
CA LEU A 98 32.87 25.54 -20.57
C LEU A 98 32.95 25.41 -19.04
N PHE A 99 33.66 26.30 -18.35
CA PHE A 99 33.72 26.24 -16.88
C PHE A 99 32.37 26.59 -16.26
N GLU A 100 31.66 27.57 -16.80
CA GLU A 100 30.29 27.91 -16.36
C GLU A 100 29.32 26.74 -16.59
N ILE A 101 29.42 26.05 -17.73
CA ILE A 101 28.63 24.84 -18.04
C ILE A 101 28.98 23.70 -17.07
N MET A 102 30.26 23.47 -16.77
CA MET A 102 30.68 22.44 -15.81
C MET A 102 30.17 22.74 -14.40
N GLU A 103 30.26 24.00 -13.94
CA GLU A 103 29.71 24.42 -12.64
C GLU A 103 28.19 24.26 -12.59
N GLN A 104 27.48 24.61 -13.67
CA GLN A 104 26.03 24.40 -13.78
C GLN A 104 25.66 22.91 -13.74
N ASN A 105 26.40 22.06 -14.47
CA ASN A 105 26.21 20.61 -14.46
C ASN A 105 26.41 20.03 -13.06
N LEU A 106 27.46 20.44 -12.35
CA LEU A 106 27.72 20.00 -10.98
C LEU A 106 26.60 20.45 -10.03
N LYS A 107 26.11 21.68 -10.19
CA LYS A 107 24.98 22.20 -9.40
C LYS A 107 23.69 21.42 -9.65
N GLU A 108 23.40 21.08 -10.90
CA GLU A 108 22.23 20.29 -11.25
C GLU A 108 22.34 18.86 -10.71
N MET A 109 23.50 18.22 -10.88
CA MET A 109 23.77 16.90 -10.31
C MET A 109 23.56 16.89 -8.79
N LYS A 110 24.05 17.90 -8.08
CA LYS A 110 23.83 18.05 -6.64
C LYS A 110 22.35 18.17 -6.31
N ASN A 111 21.61 19.05 -6.99
CA ASN A 111 20.18 19.21 -6.76
C ASN A 111 19.40 17.92 -7.00
N ASN A 112 19.76 17.15 -8.01
CA ASN A 112 19.15 15.85 -8.28
C ASN A 112 19.43 14.85 -7.14
N ILE A 113 20.68 14.79 -6.66
CA ILE A 113 21.04 13.97 -5.50
C ILE A 113 20.24 14.37 -4.26
N ASP A 114 20.15 15.68 -3.97
CA ASP A 114 19.40 16.18 -2.81
C ASP A 114 17.92 15.79 -2.88
N ARG A 115 17.30 15.88 -4.07
CA ARG A 115 15.90 15.42 -4.29
C ARG A 115 15.74 13.93 -4.10
N ILE A 116 16.68 13.11 -4.59
CA ILE A 116 16.66 11.65 -4.41
C ILE A 116 16.74 11.29 -2.93
N VAL A 117 17.65 11.94 -2.19
CA VAL A 117 17.80 11.71 -0.75
C VAL A 117 16.52 12.05 0.00
N GLU A 118 15.89 13.19 -0.33
CA GLU A 118 14.65 13.61 0.33
C GLU A 118 13.48 12.69 -0.01
N ASP A 119 13.32 12.31 -1.28
CA ASP A 119 12.31 11.34 -1.72
C ASP A 119 12.48 9.98 -1.01
N ARG A 120 13.72 9.49 -0.88
CA ARG A 120 13.99 8.26 -0.13
C ARG A 120 13.65 8.39 1.36
N ARG A 121 13.92 9.53 1.99
CA ARG A 121 13.56 9.79 3.39
C ARG A 121 12.05 9.77 3.59
N GLN A 122 11.31 10.44 2.71
CA GLN A 122 9.84 10.46 2.77
C GLN A 122 9.26 9.07 2.55
N ASN A 123 9.80 8.31 1.60
CA ASN A 123 9.40 6.92 1.37
C ASN A 123 9.62 6.04 2.62
N LEU A 124 10.74 6.21 3.33
CA LEU A 124 10.97 5.50 4.60
C LEU A 124 9.92 5.82 5.67
N GLU A 125 9.50 7.09 5.77
CA GLU A 125 8.44 7.47 6.72
C GLU A 125 7.07 6.89 6.30
N ILE A 126 6.75 6.88 5.01
CA ILE A 126 5.53 6.25 4.48
C ILE A 126 5.52 4.75 4.82
N ILE A 127 6.63 4.03 4.59
CA ILE A 127 6.73 2.59 4.93
C ILE A 127 6.52 2.37 6.43
N LYS A 128 7.06 3.24 7.30
CA LYS A 128 6.84 3.15 8.75
C LYS A 128 5.38 3.37 9.13
N GLN A 129 4.71 4.35 8.52
CA GLN A 129 3.30 4.64 8.74
C GLN A 129 2.42 3.48 8.25
N GLN A 130 2.67 2.96 7.05
CA GLN A 130 1.97 1.79 6.50
C GLN A 130 2.10 0.58 7.43
N ARG A 131 3.30 0.30 7.94
CA ARG A 131 3.52 -0.77 8.91
C ARG A 131 2.67 -0.59 10.17
N GLN A 132 2.58 0.64 10.70
CA GLN A 132 1.74 0.94 11.87
C GLN A 132 0.25 0.78 11.56
N GLY A 133 -0.20 1.21 10.38
CA GLY A 133 -1.56 0.98 9.88
C GLY A 133 -1.90 -0.51 9.87
N PHE A 134 -1.09 -1.32 9.16
CA PHE A 134 -1.31 -2.77 9.09
C PHE A 134 -1.27 -3.46 10.47
N GLN A 135 -0.43 -3.01 11.40
CA GLN A 135 -0.42 -3.54 12.76
C GLN A 135 -1.72 -3.24 13.51
N THR A 136 -2.31 -2.06 13.30
CA THR A 136 -3.60 -1.70 13.87
C THR A 136 -4.71 -2.52 13.23
N ASP A 137 -4.74 -2.62 11.90
CA ASP A 137 -5.74 -3.38 11.16
C ASP A 137 -5.79 -4.85 11.59
N ILE A 138 -4.62 -5.49 11.75
CA ILE A 138 -4.52 -6.87 12.24
C ILE A 138 -5.13 -7.02 13.63
N LYS A 139 -4.87 -6.06 14.54
CA LYS A 139 -5.42 -6.09 15.90
C LYS A 139 -6.93 -5.87 15.90
N GLU A 140 -7.42 -4.91 15.13
CA GLU A 140 -8.84 -4.63 15.02
C GLU A 140 -9.61 -5.80 14.41
N MET A 141 -9.07 -6.42 13.36
CA MET A 141 -9.68 -7.61 12.76
C MET A 141 -9.80 -8.74 13.78
N ARG A 142 -8.73 -9.03 14.54
CA ARG A 142 -8.76 -10.03 15.60
C ARG A 142 -9.78 -9.69 16.69
N ALA A 143 -9.87 -8.42 17.11
CA ALA A 143 -10.83 -7.99 18.11
C ALA A 143 -12.27 -8.19 17.63
N LYS A 144 -12.58 -7.84 16.37
CA LYS A 144 -13.91 -8.06 15.77
C LYS A 144 -14.28 -9.54 15.73
N ILE A 145 -13.34 -10.42 15.38
CA ILE A 145 -13.56 -11.88 15.40
C ILE A 145 -13.90 -12.34 16.82
N ASN A 146 -13.11 -11.97 17.82
CA ASN A 146 -13.36 -12.37 19.21
C ASN A 146 -14.75 -11.90 19.70
N ILE A 147 -15.10 -10.63 19.46
CA ILE A 147 -16.41 -10.10 19.84
C ILE A 147 -17.55 -10.88 19.19
N HIS A 148 -17.38 -11.27 17.93
CA HIS A 148 -18.39 -12.07 17.24
C HIS A 148 -18.50 -13.48 17.81
N LEU A 149 -17.37 -14.14 18.12
CA LEU A 149 -17.36 -15.45 18.75
C LEU A 149 -17.99 -15.44 20.15
N ASP A 150 -17.68 -14.43 20.96
CA ASP A 150 -18.29 -14.23 22.28
C ASP A 150 -19.82 -14.07 22.17
N LYS A 151 -20.29 -13.35 21.14
CA LYS A 151 -21.72 -13.20 20.87
C LYS A 151 -22.38 -14.53 20.51
N LEU A 152 -21.77 -15.31 19.61
CA LEU A 152 -22.31 -16.62 19.20
C LEU A 152 -22.35 -17.61 20.38
N GLU A 153 -21.33 -17.58 21.25
CA GLU A 153 -21.31 -18.37 22.48
C GLU A 153 -22.47 -17.98 23.42
N GLN A 154 -22.70 -16.68 23.62
CA GLN A 154 -23.80 -16.20 24.45
C GLN A 154 -25.16 -16.58 23.88
N GLU A 155 -25.36 -16.49 22.56
CA GLU A 155 -26.60 -16.87 21.89
C GLU A 155 -26.91 -18.37 22.12
N ILE A 156 -25.94 -19.28 21.89
CA ILE A 156 -26.19 -20.71 22.10
C ILE A 156 -26.37 -21.07 23.59
N GLN A 157 -25.71 -20.36 24.51
CA GLN A 157 -25.92 -20.55 25.95
C GLN A 157 -27.33 -20.12 26.39
N GLN A 158 -27.83 -19.01 25.85
CA GLN A 158 -29.20 -18.55 26.10
C GLN A 158 -30.23 -19.54 25.56
N ASP A 159 -30.02 -20.04 24.34
CA ASP A 159 -30.91 -21.06 23.74
C ASP A 159 -30.92 -22.35 24.56
N LEU A 160 -29.74 -22.80 25.03
CA LEU A 160 -29.63 -23.97 25.89
C LEU A 160 -30.38 -23.76 27.21
N GLN A 161 -30.20 -22.61 27.86
CA GLN A 161 -30.87 -22.27 29.12
C GLN A 161 -32.39 -22.18 28.93
N ALA A 162 -32.87 -21.59 27.84
CA ALA A 162 -34.29 -21.50 27.54
C ALA A 162 -34.91 -22.89 27.29
N ALA A 163 -34.21 -23.76 26.55
CA ALA A 163 -34.65 -25.13 26.30
C ALA A 163 -34.71 -25.95 27.60
N GLU A 164 -33.69 -25.84 28.46
CA GLU A 164 -33.63 -26.47 29.77
C GLU A 164 -34.80 -26.00 30.65
N GLN A 165 -35.00 -24.69 30.80
CA GLN A 165 -36.08 -24.13 31.62
C GLN A 165 -37.46 -24.59 31.15
N LYS A 166 -37.67 -24.66 29.84
CA LYS A 166 -38.92 -25.15 29.26
C LYS A 166 -39.17 -26.61 29.68
N VAL A 167 -38.18 -27.48 29.52
CA VAL A 167 -38.28 -28.90 29.92
C VAL A 167 -38.48 -29.03 31.43
N MET A 168 -37.71 -28.31 32.24
CA MET A 168 -37.85 -28.32 33.70
C MET A 168 -39.26 -27.90 34.13
N SER A 169 -39.83 -26.87 33.50
CA SER A 169 -41.19 -26.43 33.83
C SER A 169 -42.24 -27.49 33.54
N GLN A 170 -42.07 -28.25 32.44
CA GLN A 170 -42.96 -29.34 32.07
C GLN A 170 -42.87 -30.50 33.07
N ILE A 171 -41.64 -30.91 33.41
CA ILE A 171 -41.40 -31.97 34.40
C ILE A 171 -41.94 -31.57 35.77
N ASN A 172 -41.66 -30.34 36.24
CA ASN A 172 -42.14 -29.88 37.54
C ASN A 172 -43.67 -29.86 37.62
N ARG A 173 -44.35 -29.45 36.53
CA ARG A 173 -45.81 -29.50 36.48
C ARG A 173 -46.33 -30.94 36.53
N PHE A 174 -45.65 -31.87 35.86
CA PHE A 174 -45.99 -33.28 35.89
C PHE A 174 -45.79 -33.89 37.28
N VAL A 175 -44.64 -33.64 37.91
CA VAL A 175 -44.34 -34.07 39.29
C VAL A 175 -45.39 -33.52 40.27
N GLN A 176 -45.76 -32.25 40.13
CA GLN A 176 -46.78 -31.64 40.97
C GLN A 176 -48.14 -32.35 40.83
N ASN A 177 -48.56 -32.62 39.59
CA ASN A 177 -49.81 -33.35 39.33
C ASN A 177 -49.79 -34.74 39.97
N VAL A 178 -48.73 -35.53 39.75
CA VAL A 178 -48.58 -36.86 40.34
C VAL A 178 -48.55 -36.80 41.87
N SER A 179 -47.89 -35.80 42.45
CA SER A 179 -47.85 -35.60 43.91
C SER A 179 -49.20 -35.23 44.51
N ASP A 180 -50.07 -34.54 43.78
CA ASP A 180 -51.42 -34.21 44.27
C ASP A 180 -52.35 -35.45 44.23
N HIS A 181 -52.16 -36.33 43.25
CA HIS A 181 -52.81 -37.65 43.24
C HIS A 181 -52.27 -38.58 44.34
N GLU A 182 -50.97 -38.56 44.62
CA GLU A 182 -50.37 -39.27 45.76
C GLU A 182 -51.04 -38.87 47.09
N LYS A 183 -51.19 -37.56 47.36
CA LYS A 183 -51.90 -37.07 48.56
C LYS A 183 -53.35 -37.53 48.62
N THR A 184 -54.05 -37.52 47.47
CA THR A 184 -55.44 -38.00 47.39
C THR A 184 -55.53 -39.48 47.76
N ILE A 185 -54.57 -40.29 47.30
CA ILE A 185 -54.46 -41.71 47.66
C ILE A 185 -54.20 -41.87 49.16
N ASP A 186 -53.29 -41.10 49.75
CA ASP A 186 -53.02 -41.13 51.20
C ASP A 186 -54.26 -40.76 52.03
N GLU A 187 -55.00 -39.74 51.61
CA GLU A 187 -56.27 -39.34 52.24
C GLU A 187 -57.32 -40.46 52.14
N LEU A 188 -57.44 -41.10 50.97
CA LEU A 188 -58.33 -42.24 50.79
C LEU A 188 -57.96 -43.40 51.70
N GLN A 189 -56.67 -43.75 51.80
CA GLN A 189 -56.19 -44.80 52.70
C GLN A 189 -56.54 -44.52 54.16
N ASN A 190 -56.31 -43.28 54.62
CA ASN A 190 -56.67 -42.85 55.97
C ASN A 190 -58.18 -42.92 56.23
N ASN A 191 -58.99 -42.47 55.28
CA ASN A 191 -60.45 -42.49 55.38
C ASN A 191 -61.01 -43.92 55.40
N ILE A 192 -60.44 -44.83 54.59
CA ILE A 192 -60.79 -46.25 54.59
C ILE A 192 -60.46 -46.87 55.95
N ALA A 193 -59.27 -46.59 56.50
CA ALA A 193 -58.87 -47.10 57.81
C ALA A 193 -59.78 -46.59 58.94
N ALA A 194 -60.15 -45.30 58.92
CA ALA A 194 -61.08 -44.72 59.89
C ALA A 194 -62.48 -45.34 59.78
N THR A 195 -63.00 -45.50 58.55
CA THR A 195 -64.31 -46.13 58.30
C THR A 195 -64.34 -47.55 58.85
N LYS A 196 -63.30 -48.35 58.56
CA LYS A 196 -63.19 -49.73 59.09
C LYS A 196 -63.19 -49.81 60.61
N ARG A 197 -62.70 -48.78 61.30
CA ARG A 197 -62.51 -48.80 62.75
C ARG A 197 -63.71 -48.26 63.52
N PHE A 198 -64.43 -47.29 62.97
CA PHE A 198 -65.40 -46.50 63.72
C PHE A 198 -66.82 -46.50 63.11
N ALA A 199 -67.01 -46.91 61.85
CA ALA A 199 -68.31 -46.86 61.19
C ALA A 199 -69.17 -48.10 61.49
N THR A 200 -70.49 -47.95 61.41
CA THR A 200 -71.44 -49.08 61.47
C THR A 200 -71.39 -49.93 60.19
N ASP A 201 -71.97 -51.13 60.21
CA ASP A 201 -72.00 -52.03 59.04
C ASP A 201 -72.62 -51.36 57.80
N LEU A 202 -73.73 -50.63 57.99
CA LEU A 202 -74.41 -49.92 56.90
C LEU A 202 -73.57 -48.77 56.34
N GLN A 203 -72.92 -47.99 57.22
CA GLN A 203 -72.02 -46.91 56.82
C GLN A 203 -70.76 -47.44 56.13
N THR A 204 -70.26 -48.60 56.56
CA THR A 204 -69.11 -49.28 55.94
C THR A 204 -69.45 -49.75 54.54
N PHE A 205 -70.63 -50.34 54.33
CA PHE A 205 -71.08 -50.77 53.00
C PHE A 205 -71.21 -49.58 52.03
N PHE A 206 -71.92 -48.52 52.45
CA PHE A 206 -72.10 -47.32 51.62
C PHE A 206 -70.77 -46.59 51.35
N GLY A 207 -69.94 -46.42 52.38
CA GLY A 207 -68.61 -45.82 52.27
C GLY A 207 -67.70 -46.64 51.35
N GLY A 208 -67.75 -47.97 51.45
CA GLY A 208 -67.02 -48.88 50.56
C GLY A 208 -67.32 -48.65 49.08
N LYS A 209 -68.60 -48.51 48.72
CA LYS A 209 -69.00 -48.20 47.33
C LYS A 209 -68.50 -46.84 46.85
N MET A 210 -68.45 -45.85 47.74
CA MET A 210 -67.88 -44.53 47.42
C MET A 210 -66.37 -44.60 47.24
N PHE A 211 -65.66 -45.36 48.07
CA PHE A 211 -64.21 -45.56 47.93
C PHE A 211 -63.87 -46.32 46.65
N GLU A 212 -64.62 -47.36 46.29
CA GLU A 212 -64.44 -48.08 45.01
C GLU A 212 -64.51 -47.13 43.81
N ALA A 213 -65.50 -46.22 43.77
CA ALA A 213 -65.63 -45.27 42.68
C ALA A 213 -64.43 -44.32 42.58
N LYS A 214 -63.91 -43.82 43.72
CA LYS A 214 -62.73 -42.95 43.74
C LYS A 214 -61.44 -43.68 43.39
N ILE A 215 -61.27 -44.92 43.86
CA ILE A 215 -60.11 -45.75 43.49
C ILE A 215 -60.09 -45.99 41.97
N GLN A 216 -61.25 -46.24 41.36
CA GLN A 216 -61.35 -46.38 39.90
C GLN A 216 -60.97 -45.10 39.15
N GLU A 217 -61.17 -43.92 39.74
CA GLU A 217 -60.74 -42.64 39.15
C GLU A 217 -59.20 -42.51 39.17
N GLU A 218 -58.57 -42.84 40.30
CA GLU A 218 -57.10 -42.87 40.42
C GLU A 218 -56.45 -43.94 39.52
N GLU A 219 -57.06 -45.12 39.38
CA GLU A 219 -56.58 -46.17 38.46
C GLU A 219 -56.63 -45.71 36.99
N LYS A 220 -57.67 -44.97 36.59
CA LYS A 220 -57.76 -44.38 35.25
C LYS A 220 -56.67 -43.34 35.04
N PHE A 221 -56.39 -42.50 36.03
CA PHE A 221 -55.27 -41.57 35.99
C PHE A 221 -53.95 -42.31 35.79
N MET A 222 -53.65 -43.34 36.60
CA MET A 222 -52.44 -44.15 36.44
C MET A 222 -52.32 -44.80 35.06
N THR A 223 -53.43 -45.26 34.50
CA THR A 223 -53.47 -45.83 33.14
C THR A 223 -53.13 -44.76 32.09
N SER A 224 -53.69 -43.56 32.22
CA SER A 224 -53.39 -42.43 31.30
C SER A 224 -51.92 -42.02 31.32
N LEU A 225 -51.23 -42.09 32.47
CA LEU A 225 -49.80 -41.78 32.56
C LEU A 225 -48.94 -42.70 31.66
N ILE A 226 -49.35 -43.96 31.52
CA ILE A 226 -48.65 -44.97 30.72
C ILE A 226 -48.98 -44.78 29.23
N GLU A 227 -50.26 -44.56 28.91
CA GLU A 227 -50.75 -44.47 27.53
C GLU A 227 -50.32 -43.17 26.84
N ASP A 228 -50.34 -42.03 27.54
CA ASP A 228 -50.06 -40.70 26.96
C ASP A 228 -48.56 -40.38 26.86
N SER A 229 -47.68 -41.37 27.01
CA SER A 229 -46.23 -41.17 26.99
C SER A 229 -45.73 -40.20 28.08
N GLY A 230 -46.48 -40.02 29.19
CA GLY A 230 -46.14 -39.09 30.27
C GLY A 230 -44.86 -39.45 31.04
N LEU A 231 -44.38 -40.69 30.91
CA LEU A 231 -43.19 -41.22 31.58
C LEU A 231 -41.94 -41.25 30.69
N GLN A 232 -41.91 -40.50 29.59
CA GLN A 232 -40.73 -40.44 28.73
C GLN A 232 -39.52 -39.79 29.42
N GLN A 233 -38.35 -40.39 29.21
CA GLN A 233 -37.09 -39.80 29.65
C GLN A 233 -36.65 -38.72 28.64
N ILE A 234 -36.49 -37.49 29.11
CA ILE A 234 -36.09 -36.35 28.26
C ILE A 234 -34.57 -36.21 28.28
N HIS A 235 -33.95 -36.13 27.11
CA HIS A 235 -32.52 -35.90 26.94
C HIS A 235 -32.27 -34.63 26.12
N LEU A 236 -31.46 -33.71 26.66
CA LEU A 236 -31.00 -32.52 25.96
C LEU A 236 -29.77 -32.84 25.13
N GLN A 237 -29.82 -32.54 23.84
CA GLN A 237 -28.70 -32.71 22.91
C GLN A 237 -28.37 -31.37 22.24
N CYS A 238 -27.10 -30.98 22.29
CA CYS A 238 -26.58 -29.81 21.57
C CYS A 238 -25.64 -30.29 20.46
N LYS A 239 -25.81 -29.74 19.25
CA LYS A 239 -24.94 -30.00 18.11
C LYS A 239 -24.25 -28.70 17.72
N LEU A 240 -22.92 -28.67 17.82
CA LEU A 240 -22.12 -27.51 17.44
C LEU A 240 -21.90 -27.47 15.92
N ASP A 241 -21.76 -26.26 15.38
CA ASP A 241 -21.45 -26.04 13.98
C ASP A 241 -19.99 -26.44 13.70
N ASN A 242 -19.77 -27.18 12.61
CA ASN A 242 -18.45 -27.66 12.21
C ASN A 242 -17.57 -26.55 11.62
N LYS A 243 -18.13 -25.43 11.18
CA LYS A 243 -17.37 -24.27 10.66
C LYS A 243 -16.44 -23.65 11.71
N MET A 244 -16.72 -23.84 13.00
CA MET A 244 -15.80 -23.42 14.06
C MET A 244 -14.43 -24.11 13.97
N SER A 245 -14.38 -25.32 13.42
CA SER A 245 -13.12 -26.03 13.19
C SER A 245 -12.28 -25.42 12.07
N ASP A 246 -12.92 -24.73 11.12
CA ASP A 246 -12.21 -24.08 10.01
C ASP A 246 -11.30 -22.95 10.52
N ILE A 247 -11.74 -22.21 11.53
CA ILE A 247 -10.93 -21.16 12.18
C ILE A 247 -9.66 -21.76 12.81
N LEU A 248 -9.78 -22.93 13.45
CA LEU A 248 -8.65 -23.64 14.05
C LEU A 248 -7.69 -24.21 12.99
N SER A 249 -8.16 -24.43 11.77
CA SER A 249 -7.36 -24.95 10.65
C SER A 249 -6.55 -23.88 9.92
N MET A 250 -6.80 -22.59 10.20
CA MET A 250 -6.10 -21.49 9.54
C MET A 250 -4.61 -21.47 9.94
N THR A 251 -3.72 -21.42 8.94
CA THR A 251 -2.27 -21.36 9.15
C THR A 251 -1.68 -19.94 9.03
N LYS A 252 -2.41 -19.04 8.39
CA LYS A 252 -2.02 -17.64 8.17
C LYS A 252 -3.25 -16.74 8.26
N ILE A 253 -3.04 -15.52 8.77
CA ILE A 253 -4.08 -14.47 8.87
C ILE A 253 -4.07 -13.57 7.62
N GLY A 254 -2.91 -13.43 6.97
CA GLY A 254 -2.74 -12.64 5.76
C GLY A 254 -1.35 -12.84 5.15
N GLU A 255 -1.12 -12.18 4.02
CA GLU A 255 0.13 -12.20 3.28
C GLU A 255 0.66 -10.77 3.10
N ILE A 256 1.97 -10.60 3.23
CA ILE A 256 2.64 -9.32 3.00
C ILE A 256 3.40 -9.43 1.69
N SER A 257 3.07 -8.56 0.73
CA SER A 257 3.80 -8.43 -0.53
C SER A 257 4.48 -7.06 -0.61
N VAL A 258 5.65 -7.01 -1.27
CA VAL A 258 6.40 -5.77 -1.49
C VAL A 258 6.51 -5.55 -2.98
N THR A 259 5.96 -4.44 -3.46
CA THR A 259 6.03 -4.04 -4.87
C THR A 259 6.98 -2.87 -5.01
N THR A 260 8.00 -3.01 -5.85
CA THR A 260 8.96 -1.94 -6.13
C THR A 260 8.65 -1.30 -7.48
N LYS A 261 8.51 0.02 -7.51
CA LYS A 261 8.44 0.81 -8.75
C LYS A 261 9.75 1.58 -8.97
N PRO A 262 10.29 1.62 -10.20
CA PRO A 262 11.43 2.45 -10.52
C PRO A 262 11.12 3.92 -10.25
N SER A 263 12.13 4.69 -9.86
CA SER A 263 11.98 6.13 -9.64
C SER A 263 12.64 6.88 -10.77
N THR A 264 11.86 7.74 -11.43
CA THR A 264 12.31 8.45 -12.63
C THR A 264 13.24 9.59 -12.26
N ILE A 265 14.50 9.49 -12.67
CA ILE A 265 15.49 10.56 -12.57
C ILE A 265 15.86 10.98 -14.00
N SER A 266 15.63 12.24 -14.34
CA SER A 266 16.00 12.79 -15.65
C SER A 266 17.31 13.56 -15.51
N MET A 267 18.37 13.12 -16.19
CA MET A 267 19.64 13.84 -16.29
C MET A 267 19.66 14.69 -17.57
N THR A 268 20.05 15.96 -17.48
CA THR A 268 20.21 16.87 -18.65
C THR A 268 21.23 16.38 -19.66
N THR A 269 22.30 15.72 -19.21
CA THR A 269 23.31 15.13 -20.10
C THR A 269 22.74 14.07 -21.05
N ASP A 270 21.65 13.40 -20.69
CA ASP A 270 20.95 12.48 -21.59
C ASP A 270 20.11 13.23 -22.63
N ARG A 271 19.54 14.39 -22.28
CA ARG A 271 18.86 15.26 -23.24
C ARG A 271 19.83 15.84 -24.27
N GLU A 272 21.04 16.23 -23.86
CA GLU A 272 22.06 16.77 -24.78
C GLU A 272 22.66 15.69 -25.69
N LYS A 273 22.97 14.49 -25.15
CA LYS A 273 23.44 13.36 -25.97
C LYS A 273 22.35 12.84 -26.92
N GLN A 274 21.08 12.87 -26.52
CA GLN A 274 19.95 12.53 -27.40
C GLN A 274 19.66 13.63 -28.44
N ALA A 275 19.83 14.91 -28.09
CA ALA A 275 19.70 16.03 -29.02
C ALA A 275 20.84 16.06 -30.05
N GLN A 276 22.08 15.80 -29.64
CA GLN A 276 23.26 15.74 -30.54
C GLN A 276 23.20 14.54 -31.50
N LYS A 277 22.58 13.42 -31.11
CA LYS A 277 22.30 12.30 -32.02
C LYS A 277 21.21 12.58 -33.07
N ARG A 278 20.45 13.68 -32.93
CA ARG A 278 19.33 14.05 -33.82
C ARG A 278 19.62 15.23 -34.76
N ILE A 279 20.87 15.72 -34.85
CA ILE A 279 21.24 16.77 -35.80
C ILE A 279 21.93 16.14 -37.02
N PRO A 280 21.22 15.87 -38.13
CA PRO A 280 21.88 15.72 -39.41
C PRO A 280 22.37 17.10 -39.87
N THR A 281 23.61 17.12 -40.35
CA THR A 281 24.31 18.17 -41.07
C THR A 281 23.41 19.08 -41.90
N ILE A 282 23.02 20.25 -41.40
CA ILE A 282 22.62 21.38 -42.26
C ILE A 282 23.13 22.69 -41.66
N SER A 283 24.21 23.18 -42.25
CA SER A 283 24.55 24.60 -42.28
C SER A 283 23.44 25.34 -43.02
N LYS A 284 22.65 26.17 -42.31
CA LYS A 284 22.02 27.41 -42.80
C LYS A 284 21.24 28.12 -41.68
N THR A 285 21.78 29.27 -41.32
CA THR A 285 21.14 30.50 -40.79
C THR A 285 20.16 30.37 -39.62
N ILE A 286 20.67 30.69 -38.42
CA ILE A 286 20.00 30.76 -37.12
C ILE A 286 18.86 31.80 -37.02
N ASN A 287 18.61 32.61 -38.05
CA ASN A 287 17.64 33.71 -37.97
C ASN A 287 16.18 33.37 -38.36
N ASP A 288 15.91 32.23 -39.00
CA ASP A 288 14.53 31.94 -39.47
C ASP A 288 13.70 31.09 -38.51
N ILE A 289 14.31 30.49 -37.47
CA ILE A 289 13.59 29.63 -36.50
C ILE A 289 12.99 30.46 -35.33
N ASN A 290 13.46 31.69 -35.11
CA ASN A 290 13.11 32.48 -33.93
C ASN A 290 11.79 33.27 -34.01
N LEU A 291 10.96 33.12 -35.05
CA LEU A 291 9.72 33.91 -35.18
C LEU A 291 8.41 33.10 -35.18
N THR A 292 8.47 31.76 -35.18
CA THR A 292 7.25 30.93 -35.21
C THR A 292 6.90 30.32 -33.84
N LEU A 293 7.88 30.07 -32.97
CA LEU A 293 7.63 29.49 -31.63
C LEU A 293 7.23 30.51 -30.55
N LEU A 294 7.47 31.80 -30.76
CA LEU A 294 7.19 32.85 -29.77
C LEU A 294 5.74 33.40 -29.80
N LYS A 295 4.84 32.82 -30.61
CA LYS A 295 3.43 33.27 -30.73
C LYS A 295 2.38 32.28 -30.20
N GLN A 296 2.77 31.15 -29.62
CA GLN A 296 1.81 30.19 -29.02
C GLN A 296 1.99 29.94 -27.53
N ILE A 297 2.84 30.73 -26.86
CA ILE A 297 2.94 30.69 -25.40
C ILE A 297 2.67 32.10 -24.86
N GLU A 298 1.41 32.51 -24.91
CA GLU A 298 0.92 33.44 -23.89
C GLU A 298 0.90 32.67 -22.56
N ILE A 299 1.99 32.82 -21.83
CA ILE A 299 2.07 32.54 -20.40
C ILE A 299 1.11 33.51 -19.74
N SER A 300 -0.11 33.09 -19.45
CA SER A 300 -0.91 33.72 -18.41
C SER A 300 -0.20 33.45 -17.09
N LYS A 301 0.41 34.52 -16.57
CA LYS A 301 1.12 34.53 -15.30
C LYS A 301 0.19 34.07 -14.18
N GLY A 302 0.62 33.04 -13.46
CA GLY A 302 0.10 32.67 -12.15
C GLY A 302 -1.08 31.71 -12.15
N GLU A 303 -0.81 30.43 -12.40
CA GLU A 303 -1.43 29.26 -11.76
C GLU A 303 -0.90 27.99 -12.46
N ASN A 304 -0.34 27.04 -11.71
CA ASN A 304 0.03 25.70 -12.21
C ASN A 304 -1.23 24.87 -12.51
N ARG A 305 -2.06 25.30 -13.46
CA ARG A 305 -3.26 24.58 -13.88
C ARG A 305 -3.13 24.19 -15.36
N ILE A 306 -2.95 22.90 -15.61
CA ILE A 306 -3.14 22.33 -16.94
C ILE A 306 -4.65 22.18 -17.12
N GLY A 307 -5.30 23.16 -17.76
CA GLY A 307 -6.69 23.04 -18.18
C GLY A 307 -6.83 21.99 -19.28
N ILE A 308 -7.58 20.92 -19.01
CA ILE A 308 -7.98 19.96 -20.02
C ILE A 308 -9.24 20.51 -20.69
N THR A 309 -9.09 21.10 -21.87
CA THR A 309 -10.20 21.67 -22.67
C THR A 309 -11.04 20.60 -23.39
N ALA A 310 -10.84 19.31 -23.07
CA ALA A 310 -11.47 18.19 -23.76
C ALA A 310 -12.89 17.88 -23.24
N CYS A 311 -13.23 18.26 -21.99
CA CYS A 311 -14.58 18.12 -21.48
C CYS A 311 -15.45 19.29 -21.96
N THR A 312 -16.53 18.96 -22.67
CA THR A 312 -17.55 19.92 -23.14
C THR A 312 -18.60 20.27 -22.08
N ILE A 313 -18.62 19.55 -20.96
CA ILE A 313 -19.60 19.65 -19.86
C ILE A 313 -18.86 19.78 -18.52
N MET A 314 -19.49 20.41 -17.53
CA MET A 314 -18.93 20.62 -16.20
C MET A 314 -18.67 19.28 -15.50
N PRO A 315 -17.39 18.93 -15.21
CA PRO A 315 -17.05 17.66 -14.58
C PRO A 315 -17.46 17.66 -13.11
N SER A 316 -17.93 16.51 -12.62
CA SER A 316 -18.38 16.32 -11.23
C SER A 316 -17.27 15.79 -10.34
N ASP A 317 -16.57 14.77 -10.82
CA ASP A 317 -15.50 14.09 -10.11
C ASP A 317 -14.49 13.48 -11.09
N VAL A 318 -13.28 13.18 -10.62
CA VAL A 318 -12.18 12.66 -11.45
C VAL A 318 -11.31 11.67 -10.69
N THR A 319 -10.90 10.59 -11.38
CA THR A 319 -9.92 9.64 -10.85
C THR A 319 -8.85 9.29 -11.88
N CYS A 320 -7.66 8.90 -11.41
CA CYS A 320 -6.58 8.45 -12.28
C CYS A 320 -6.75 6.96 -12.61
N ILE A 321 -6.72 6.63 -13.90
CA ILE A 321 -6.65 5.24 -14.36
C ILE A 321 -5.20 4.76 -14.35
N ASP A 322 -4.32 5.55 -14.98
CA ASP A 322 -2.87 5.32 -15.05
C ASP A 322 -2.12 6.66 -15.14
N GLU A 323 -0.80 6.63 -15.40
CA GLU A 323 0.07 7.82 -15.47
C GLU A 323 -0.35 8.82 -16.57
N ASN A 324 -1.10 8.37 -17.58
CA ASN A 324 -1.46 9.15 -18.76
C ASN A 324 -2.97 9.25 -19.00
N THR A 325 -3.80 8.65 -18.15
CA THR A 325 -5.23 8.50 -18.39
C THR A 325 -6.05 8.79 -17.13
N VAL A 326 -7.11 9.58 -17.28
CA VAL A 326 -8.06 9.92 -16.20
C VAL A 326 -9.48 9.57 -16.60
N ALA A 327 -10.34 9.25 -15.63
CA ALA A 327 -11.78 9.09 -15.81
C ALA A 327 -12.51 10.27 -15.17
N VAL A 328 -13.44 10.88 -15.88
CA VAL A 328 -14.15 12.10 -15.48
C VAL A 328 -15.65 11.88 -15.57
N THR A 329 -16.39 12.11 -14.49
CA THR A 329 -17.85 11.97 -14.44
C THR A 329 -18.57 13.25 -14.88
N HIS A 330 -19.69 13.12 -15.58
CA HIS A 330 -20.55 14.24 -15.98
C HIS A 330 -21.81 14.31 -15.11
N ASN A 331 -22.18 15.52 -14.66
CA ASN A 331 -23.40 15.78 -13.87
C ASN A 331 -24.58 16.33 -14.68
N ALA A 332 -24.45 16.43 -16.00
CA ALA A 332 -25.51 16.89 -16.89
C ALA A 332 -25.58 15.95 -18.11
N GLU A 333 -26.72 15.95 -18.79
CA GLU A 333 -26.93 15.10 -19.96
C GLU A 333 -26.00 15.48 -21.12
N PRO A 334 -25.41 14.49 -21.83
CA PRO A 334 -25.54 13.04 -21.59
C PRO A 334 -24.75 12.58 -20.36
N TYR A 335 -25.39 11.81 -19.47
CA TYR A 335 -24.72 11.23 -18.31
C TYR A 335 -23.72 10.15 -18.76
N GLN A 336 -22.45 10.42 -18.50
CA GLN A 336 -21.37 9.53 -18.90
C GLN A 336 -20.11 9.76 -18.07
N ILE A 337 -19.19 8.81 -18.19
CA ILE A 337 -17.83 8.88 -17.69
C ILE A 337 -16.90 8.90 -18.91
N GLU A 338 -16.11 9.96 -19.05
CA GLU A 338 -15.13 10.10 -20.12
C GLU A 338 -13.75 9.66 -19.65
N ILE A 339 -13.10 8.82 -20.43
CA ILE A 339 -11.73 8.40 -20.20
C ILE A 339 -10.84 9.23 -21.12
N ILE A 340 -9.97 10.06 -20.54
CA ILE A 340 -9.19 11.07 -21.25
C ILE A 340 -7.71 10.76 -21.09
N ASN A 341 -7.00 10.70 -22.21
CA ASN A 341 -5.55 10.67 -22.18
C ASN A 341 -5.00 12.09 -22.08
N ILE A 342 -4.29 12.38 -20.99
CA ILE A 342 -3.82 13.73 -20.64
C ILE A 342 -2.64 14.19 -21.50
N VAL A 343 -1.88 13.24 -22.07
CA VAL A 343 -0.71 13.54 -22.90
C VAL A 343 -1.13 14.04 -24.27
N ASN A 344 -2.11 13.37 -24.89
CA ASN A 344 -2.60 13.72 -26.22
C ASN A 344 -3.87 14.60 -26.20
N LYS A 345 -4.44 14.85 -25.00
CA LYS A 345 -5.65 15.65 -24.74
C LYS A 345 -6.89 15.15 -25.51
N LYS A 346 -7.03 13.83 -25.66
CA LYS A 346 -8.18 13.21 -26.35
C LYS A 346 -8.95 12.28 -25.43
N ILE A 347 -10.26 12.24 -25.64
CA ILE A 347 -11.13 11.19 -25.09
C ILE A 347 -10.76 9.89 -25.81
N VAL A 348 -10.38 8.87 -25.04
CA VAL A 348 -9.99 7.55 -25.53
C VAL A 348 -11.08 6.50 -25.33
N ASN A 349 -12.01 6.71 -24.39
CA ASN A 349 -13.17 5.86 -24.19
C ASN A 349 -14.30 6.62 -23.45
N GLN A 350 -15.54 6.14 -23.52
CA GLN A 350 -16.71 6.70 -22.84
C GLN A 350 -17.61 5.59 -22.28
N ILE A 351 -18.04 5.74 -21.03
CA ILE A 351 -18.98 4.83 -20.37
C ILE A 351 -20.28 5.59 -20.16
N LYS A 352 -21.35 5.16 -20.84
CA LYS A 352 -22.68 5.74 -20.66
C LYS A 352 -23.26 5.33 -19.31
N THR A 353 -23.85 6.28 -18.60
CA THR A 353 -24.60 6.03 -17.37
C THR A 353 -26.06 6.43 -17.59
N SER A 354 -26.95 5.83 -16.80
CA SER A 354 -28.38 6.12 -16.87
C SER A 354 -28.72 7.39 -16.09
N ASN A 355 -27.89 7.78 -15.12
CA ASN A 355 -28.08 8.96 -14.29
C ASN A 355 -26.75 9.62 -13.87
N GLN A 356 -26.86 10.72 -13.11
CA GLN A 356 -25.74 11.43 -12.49
C GLN A 356 -24.85 10.50 -11.66
N CYS A 357 -23.55 10.72 -11.76
CA CYS A 357 -22.55 9.96 -11.02
C CYS A 357 -21.85 10.84 -9.98
N TYR A 358 -21.86 10.39 -8.73
CA TYR A 358 -21.18 11.04 -7.61
C TYR A 358 -20.14 10.08 -7.03
N GLY A 359 -18.91 10.54 -6.86
CA GLY A 359 -17.83 9.68 -6.37
C GLY A 359 -17.35 8.70 -7.43
N ILE A 360 -16.09 8.82 -7.84
CA ILE A 360 -15.44 7.85 -8.72
C ILE A 360 -14.06 7.46 -8.19
N THR A 361 -13.77 6.16 -8.21
CA THR A 361 -12.45 5.63 -7.91
C THR A 361 -12.08 4.53 -8.90
N ASN A 362 -10.79 4.22 -8.99
CA ASN A 362 -10.25 3.17 -9.85
C ASN A 362 -9.48 2.17 -9.00
N GLU A 363 -9.80 0.89 -9.16
CA GLU A 363 -9.09 -0.22 -8.54
C GLU A 363 -8.85 -1.33 -9.58
N ASN A 364 -7.59 -1.66 -9.84
CA ASN A 364 -7.19 -2.73 -10.76
C ASN A 364 -7.86 -2.64 -12.15
N GLU A 365 -7.84 -1.45 -12.77
CA GLU A 365 -8.44 -1.15 -14.08
C GLU A 365 -9.98 -1.26 -14.11
N ARG A 366 -10.63 -1.22 -12.94
CA ARG A 366 -12.09 -1.14 -12.79
C ARG A 366 -12.48 0.17 -12.13
N LEU A 367 -13.41 0.87 -12.75
CA LEU A 367 -14.02 2.07 -12.20
C LEU A 367 -15.14 1.68 -11.26
N ILE A 368 -15.06 2.15 -10.01
CA ILE A 368 -16.12 2.04 -9.02
C ILE A 368 -16.72 3.43 -8.86
N TYR A 369 -18.00 3.58 -9.13
CA TYR A 369 -18.70 4.87 -9.06
C TYR A 369 -20.10 4.71 -8.49
N TYR A 370 -20.62 5.74 -7.83
CA TYR A 370 -22.02 5.73 -7.41
C TYR A 370 -22.89 6.45 -8.43
N GLU A 371 -23.97 5.79 -8.86
CA GLU A 371 -24.95 6.33 -9.79
C GLU A 371 -26.29 6.55 -9.06
N VAL A 372 -26.87 7.75 -9.19
CA VAL A 372 -28.13 8.11 -8.53
C VAL A 372 -29.25 7.16 -8.98
N GLY A 373 -29.87 6.49 -8.01
CA GLY A 373 -30.95 5.52 -8.24
C GLY A 373 -30.49 4.10 -8.62
N SER A 374 -29.23 3.93 -9.03
CA SER A 374 -28.66 2.61 -9.35
C SER A 374 -27.74 2.06 -8.24
N GLY A 375 -27.25 2.93 -7.35
CA GLY A 375 -26.30 2.56 -6.30
C GLY A 375 -24.86 2.49 -6.82
N ILE A 376 -23.98 1.80 -6.10
CA ILE A 376 -22.57 1.61 -6.50
C ILE A 376 -22.52 0.70 -7.74
N GLN A 377 -21.81 1.16 -8.76
CA GLN A 377 -21.55 0.49 -10.02
C GLN A 377 -20.07 0.17 -10.15
N ILE A 378 -19.76 -0.90 -10.89
CA ILE A 378 -18.38 -1.27 -11.27
C ILE A 378 -18.34 -1.44 -12.78
N ALA A 379 -17.44 -0.72 -13.46
CA ALA A 379 -17.25 -0.80 -14.91
C ALA A 379 -15.79 -1.12 -15.25
N ASP A 380 -15.58 -1.94 -16.27
CA ASP A 380 -14.25 -2.23 -16.80
C ASP A 380 -13.84 -1.12 -17.78
N VAL A 381 -12.60 -0.63 -17.65
CA VAL A 381 -12.05 0.45 -18.48
C VAL A 381 -11.81 -0.01 -19.92
N LYS A 382 -11.66 -1.33 -20.16
CA LYS A 382 -11.22 -1.90 -21.46
C LYS A 382 -12.32 -2.59 -22.28
N SER A 383 -13.54 -2.77 -21.78
CA SER A 383 -14.61 -3.41 -22.56
C SER A 383 -15.42 -2.38 -23.36
N GLU A 384 -15.37 -2.45 -24.70
CA GLU A 384 -16.13 -1.59 -25.64
C GLU A 384 -17.66 -1.79 -25.61
N SER A 385 -18.22 -2.49 -24.63
CA SER A 385 -19.65 -2.79 -24.59
C SER A 385 -20.17 -2.72 -23.17
N THR A 386 -20.90 -1.64 -22.87
CA THR A 386 -21.88 -1.47 -21.79
C THR A 386 -21.46 -2.06 -20.43
N ALA A 387 -21.09 -1.17 -19.51
CA ALA A 387 -20.91 -1.47 -18.10
C ALA A 387 -21.99 -2.47 -17.62
N THR A 388 -21.56 -3.69 -17.32
CA THR A 388 -22.44 -4.67 -16.69
C THR A 388 -22.32 -4.41 -15.20
N THR A 389 -23.39 -3.93 -14.57
CA THR A 389 -23.46 -3.80 -13.10
C THR A 389 -23.10 -5.14 -12.47
N VAL A 390 -21.88 -5.27 -11.92
CA VAL A 390 -21.40 -6.56 -11.38
C VAL A 390 -22.01 -6.84 -10.00
N VAL A 391 -22.32 -5.80 -9.22
CA VAL A 391 -22.95 -5.91 -7.90
C VAL A 391 -23.80 -4.66 -7.66
N LYS A 392 -25.10 -4.82 -7.38
CA LYS A 392 -25.91 -3.80 -6.71
C LYS A 392 -25.76 -4.01 -5.20
N VAL A 393 -25.29 -3.00 -4.49
CA VAL A 393 -25.43 -2.96 -3.04
C VAL A 393 -26.75 -2.26 -2.76
N ASP A 394 -27.80 -3.04 -2.45
CA ASP A 394 -29.12 -2.50 -2.11
C ASP A 394 -29.01 -1.71 -0.80
N GLY A 395 -29.02 -0.39 -0.93
CA GLY A 395 -29.20 0.54 0.16
C GLY A 395 -30.15 1.62 -0.29
N GLU A 396 -31.38 1.62 0.22
CA GLU A 396 -32.24 2.80 0.15
C GLU A 396 -31.52 3.93 0.88
N HIS A 397 -30.97 4.88 0.14
CA HIS A 397 -30.41 6.11 0.70
C HIS A 397 -31.18 7.30 0.14
N ASN A 398 -32.21 7.70 0.88
CA ASN A 398 -32.85 9.01 0.76
C ASN A 398 -31.89 10.05 1.33
N TRP A 399 -31.21 10.78 0.45
CA TRP A 399 -30.55 12.04 0.81
C TRP A 399 -31.61 13.15 0.72
N ASN A 400 -32.26 13.43 1.85
CA ASN A 400 -32.91 14.73 2.07
C ASN A 400 -31.89 15.72 2.63
#